data_AF-A0A520CM01-F1
#
_entry.id   AF-A0A520CM01-F1
#
_cell.length_a   1.000
_cell.length_b   1.000
_cell.length_c   1.000
_cell.angle_alpha   90.00
_cell.angle_beta   90.00
_cell.angle_gamma   90.00
#
_symmetry.space_group_name_H-M   'P 1'
#
loop_
_entity.id
_entity.type
_entity.pdbx_description
1 polymer ?
#
loop_
_entity_poly.entity_id
_entity_poly.type
_entity_poly.pdbx_seq_one_letter_code
_entity_poly.pdbx_strand_id
1 'polypeptide(L)'
;MTAAVTLPTKGPLLRGRGWTAFFVALIAVCAVAPMLNMWVSPDSAFHMSDYAVALTAKIMCYAICALAMDLIWGYTGILSLGHGLFFALGGYMMGMYLMRQIGRDGNYKSDLPDFMVFLDWKELPWHWTFSGSFVMTLVLIVAVPGLIALVFGFFAFRSRIKGVYFSIITQALTFAAMLLFFRNETGFGGNNGFTDFKRILD
;
A
#
# COMPACT_ATOMS: atom_id res chain seq x y z
N MET A 1 2.92 56.75 -4.32
CA MET A 1 3.22 55.79 -3.24
C MET A 1 2.37 54.55 -3.47
N THR A 2 2.93 53.50 -4.06
CA THR A 2 2.24 52.22 -4.25
C THR A 2 2.36 51.43 -2.95
N ALA A 3 1.26 51.28 -2.22
CA ALA A 3 1.22 50.44 -1.03
C ALA A 3 1.53 48.99 -1.45
N ALA A 4 2.63 48.43 -0.95
CA ALA A 4 2.96 47.04 -1.18
C ALA A 4 1.87 46.15 -0.53
N VAL A 5 1.15 45.39 -1.35
CA VAL A 5 0.14 44.44 -0.87
C VAL A 5 0.87 43.33 -0.10
N THR A 6 0.76 43.35 1.22
CA THR A 6 1.25 42.27 2.09
C THR A 6 0.29 41.10 2.02
N LEU A 7 0.69 40.01 1.35
CA LEU A 7 -0.07 38.77 1.32
C LEU A 7 0.03 38.06 2.68
N PRO A 8 -1.07 37.47 3.20
CA PRO A 8 -1.02 36.68 4.42
C PRO A 8 -0.08 35.49 4.24
N THR A 9 0.74 35.23 5.26
CA THR A 9 1.64 34.08 5.30
C THR A 9 0.83 32.79 5.37
N LYS A 10 1.26 31.75 4.64
CA LYS A 10 0.61 30.43 4.67
C LYS A 10 0.70 29.86 6.10
N GLY A 11 -0.43 29.81 6.80
CA GLY A 11 -0.53 29.14 8.09
C GLY A 11 -0.45 27.60 7.97
N PRO A 12 -0.17 26.88 9.08
CA PRO A 12 -0.21 25.42 9.06
C PRO A 12 -1.62 24.91 8.76
N LEU A 13 -1.73 23.85 7.93
CA LEU A 13 -3.01 23.24 7.55
C LEU A 13 -3.88 22.88 8.77
N LEU A 14 -3.24 22.27 9.78
CA LEU A 14 -3.84 21.94 11.07
C LEU A 14 -2.86 22.29 12.20
N ARG A 15 -3.39 22.71 13.35
CA ARG A 15 -2.62 22.80 14.60
C ARG A 15 -2.23 21.40 15.08
N GLY A 16 -1.24 21.28 15.99
CA GLY A 16 -0.83 19.98 16.53
C GLY A 16 -1.98 19.15 17.14
N ARG A 17 -2.96 19.81 17.77
CA ARG A 17 -4.20 19.17 18.27
C ARG A 17 -5.09 18.63 17.14
N GLY A 18 -5.09 19.28 15.98
CA GLY A 18 -5.82 18.82 14.79
C GLY A 18 -5.17 17.59 14.16
N TRP A 19 -3.84 17.59 14.02
CA TRP A 19 -3.11 16.42 13.51
C TRP A 19 -3.24 15.20 14.42
N THR A 20 -3.15 15.40 15.74
CA THR A 20 -3.37 14.31 16.70
C THR A 20 -4.79 13.77 16.63
N ALA A 21 -5.82 14.63 16.57
CA ALA A 21 -7.20 14.19 16.38
C ALA A 21 -7.38 13.39 15.08
N PHE A 22 -6.77 13.82 13.98
CA PHE A 22 -6.81 13.11 12.70
C PHE A 22 -6.18 11.71 12.80
N PHE A 23 -4.96 11.58 13.32
CA PHE A 23 -4.31 10.27 13.45
C PHE A 23 -5.05 9.35 14.43
N VAL A 24 -5.58 9.89 15.52
CA VAL A 24 -6.41 9.11 16.45
C VAL A 24 -7.68 8.61 15.77
N ALA A 25 -8.38 9.46 15.00
CA ALA A 25 -9.55 9.05 14.25
C ALA A 25 -9.20 7.98 13.20
N LEU A 26 -8.08 8.14 12.50
CA LEU A 26 -7.61 7.17 11.50
C LEU A 26 -7.33 5.80 12.14
N ILE A 27 -6.55 5.77 13.23
CA ILE A 27 -6.24 4.53 13.96
C ILE A 27 -7.52 3.92 14.54
N ALA A 28 -8.43 4.75 15.07
CA ALA A 28 -9.70 4.30 15.58
C ALA A 28 -10.53 3.62 14.49
N VAL A 29 -10.65 4.20 13.29
CA VAL A 29 -11.36 3.56 12.17
C VAL A 29 -10.70 2.24 11.77
N CYS A 30 -9.37 2.21 11.65
CA CYS A 30 -8.61 1.00 11.30
C CYS A 30 -8.79 -0.15 12.31
N ALA A 31 -8.95 0.16 13.60
CA ALA A 31 -9.13 -0.82 14.65
C ALA A 31 -10.61 -1.18 14.88
N VAL A 32 -11.49 -0.19 14.93
CA VAL A 32 -12.91 -0.38 15.27
C VAL A 32 -13.63 -1.15 14.18
N ALA A 33 -13.36 -0.91 12.89
CA ALA A 33 -14.03 -1.61 11.81
C ALA A 33 -13.86 -3.16 11.87
N PRO A 34 -12.64 -3.73 11.97
CA PRO A 34 -12.48 -5.16 12.15
C PRO A 34 -12.96 -5.66 13.52
N MET A 35 -12.85 -4.87 14.59
CA MET A 35 -13.37 -5.27 15.91
C MET A 35 -14.90 -5.39 15.92
N LEU A 36 -15.61 -4.47 15.27
CA LEU A 36 -17.07 -4.54 15.10
C LEU A 36 -17.51 -5.73 14.25
N ASN A 37 -16.70 -6.14 13.27
CA ASN A 37 -16.96 -7.33 12.49
C ASN A 37 -16.77 -8.62 13.32
N MET A 38 -15.70 -8.71 14.11
CA MET A 38 -15.38 -9.95 14.85
C MET A 38 -16.14 -10.12 16.17
N TRP A 39 -16.44 -9.04 16.91
CA TRP A 39 -16.93 -9.13 18.29
C TRP A 39 -18.40 -8.81 18.46
N VAL A 40 -19.03 -8.14 17.50
CA VAL A 40 -20.45 -7.80 17.56
C VAL A 40 -21.25 -8.87 16.83
N SER A 41 -22.32 -9.36 17.47
CA SER A 41 -23.20 -10.37 16.88
C SER A 41 -23.84 -9.87 15.59
N PRO A 42 -24.04 -10.74 14.57
CA PRO A 42 -24.63 -10.35 13.28
C PRO A 42 -26.01 -9.69 13.37
N ASP A 43 -26.78 -9.97 14.42
CA ASP A 43 -28.12 -9.42 14.64
C ASP A 43 -28.12 -7.98 15.18
N SER A 44 -26.96 -7.46 15.61
CA SER A 44 -26.84 -6.11 16.16
C SER A 44 -26.67 -5.07 15.06
N ALA A 45 -27.30 -3.90 15.22
CA ALA A 45 -27.17 -2.77 14.29
C ALA A 45 -25.74 -2.23 14.15
N PHE A 46 -24.84 -2.56 15.10
CA PHE A 46 -23.44 -2.15 15.07
C PHE A 46 -22.51 -3.18 14.42
N HIS A 47 -23.03 -4.32 13.97
CA HIS A 47 -22.22 -5.32 13.28
C HIS A 47 -21.80 -4.80 11.90
N MET A 48 -20.49 -4.78 11.65
CA MET A 48 -19.97 -4.53 10.32
C MET A 48 -19.80 -5.86 9.59
N SER A 49 -20.56 -6.07 8.51
CA SER A 49 -20.35 -7.25 7.66
C SER A 49 -19.00 -7.19 6.95
N ASP A 50 -18.52 -8.35 6.46
CA ASP A 50 -17.27 -8.44 5.69
C ASP A 50 -17.27 -7.49 4.49
N TYR A 51 -18.44 -7.33 3.86
CA TYR A 51 -18.64 -6.35 2.80
C TYR A 51 -18.41 -4.91 3.28
N ALA A 52 -18.95 -4.53 4.44
CA ALA A 52 -18.79 -3.18 4.99
C ALA A 52 -17.33 -2.90 5.36
N VAL A 53 -16.62 -3.88 5.91
CA VAL A 53 -15.18 -3.78 6.19
C VAL A 53 -14.38 -3.62 4.90
N ALA A 54 -14.64 -4.46 3.89
CA ALA A 54 -13.97 -4.39 2.59
C ALA A 54 -14.27 -3.07 1.85
N LEU A 55 -15.50 -2.57 1.94
CA LEU A 55 -15.89 -1.28 1.37
C LEU A 55 -15.16 -0.13 2.07
N THR A 56 -15.08 -0.17 3.40
CA THR A 56 -14.34 0.82 4.21
C THR A 56 -12.87 0.83 3.80
N ALA A 57 -12.22 -0.33 3.74
CA ALA A 57 -10.83 -0.46 3.28
C ALA A 57 -10.64 0.12 1.86
N LYS A 58 -11.57 -0.16 0.93
CA LYS A 58 -11.54 0.40 -0.43
C LYS A 58 -11.65 1.92 -0.44
N ILE A 59 -12.57 2.49 0.35
CA ILE A 59 -12.72 3.95 0.48
C ILE A 59 -11.43 4.56 1.05
N MET A 60 -10.80 3.93 2.05
CA MET A 60 -9.53 4.40 2.61
C MET A 60 -8.40 4.38 1.57
N CYS A 61 -8.31 3.35 0.74
CA CYS A 61 -7.36 3.30 -0.36
C CYS A 61 -7.56 4.48 -1.34
N TYR A 62 -8.80 4.79 -1.71
CA TYR A 62 -9.11 5.96 -2.55
C TYR A 62 -8.79 7.28 -1.86
N ALA A 63 -9.04 7.39 -0.54
CA ALA A 63 -8.69 8.57 0.24
C ALA A 63 -7.17 8.80 0.28
N ILE A 64 -6.39 7.75 0.48
CA ILE A 64 -4.91 7.81 0.42
C ILE A 64 -4.44 8.24 -0.99
N CYS A 65 -5.06 7.71 -2.04
CA CYS A 65 -4.77 8.12 -3.41
C CYS A 65 -5.06 9.61 -3.64
N ALA A 66 -6.22 10.10 -3.19
CA ALA A 66 -6.59 11.50 -3.29
C ALA A 66 -5.62 12.41 -2.51
N LEU A 67 -5.25 12.03 -1.29
CA LEU A 67 -4.28 12.76 -0.47
C LEU A 67 -2.89 12.80 -1.11
N ALA A 68 -2.43 11.68 -1.70
CA ALA A 68 -1.13 11.64 -2.39
C ALA A 68 -1.12 12.58 -3.61
N MET A 69 -2.21 12.60 -4.39
CA MET A 69 -2.36 13.49 -5.54
C MET A 69 -2.44 14.97 -5.12
N ASP A 70 -3.17 15.29 -4.06
CA ASP A 70 -3.22 16.66 -3.51
C ASP A 70 -1.83 17.12 -3.04
N LEU A 71 -1.08 16.26 -2.35
CA LEU A 71 0.24 16.62 -1.85
C LEU A 71 1.26 16.83 -2.97
N ILE A 72 1.30 15.95 -3.97
CA ILE A 72 2.30 16.08 -5.04
C ILE A 72 1.83 17.08 -6.09
N TRP A 73 0.65 16.92 -6.66
CA TRP A 73 0.20 17.81 -7.72
C TRP A 73 -0.35 19.13 -7.18
N GLY A 74 -1.18 19.10 -6.14
CA GLY A 74 -1.79 20.29 -5.55
C GLY A 74 -0.76 21.21 -4.87
N TYR A 75 0.16 20.66 -4.06
CA TYR A 75 1.14 21.48 -3.33
C TYR A 75 2.43 21.74 -4.11
N THR A 76 3.00 20.74 -4.79
CA THR A 76 4.29 20.92 -5.50
C THR A 76 4.13 21.34 -6.97
N GLY A 77 2.94 21.22 -7.55
CA GLY A 77 2.68 21.52 -8.96
C GLY A 77 3.18 20.44 -9.93
N ILE A 78 3.68 19.32 -9.43
CA ILE A 78 4.19 18.21 -10.25
C ILE A 78 3.12 17.12 -10.31
N LEU A 79 2.63 16.82 -11.51
CA LEU A 79 1.70 15.70 -11.69
C LEU A 79 2.49 14.38 -11.74
N SER A 80 2.33 13.52 -10.73
CA SER A 80 2.82 12.14 -10.76
C SER A 80 1.66 11.17 -10.89
N LEU A 81 1.78 10.19 -11.78
CA LEU A 81 0.81 9.10 -11.93
C LEU A 81 1.33 7.78 -11.36
N GLY A 82 2.49 7.80 -10.69
CA GLY A 82 3.17 6.60 -10.20
C GLY A 82 2.83 6.17 -8.78
N HIS A 83 2.02 6.94 -8.04
CA HIS A 83 1.76 6.72 -6.61
C HIS A 83 1.23 5.32 -6.29
N GLY A 84 0.38 4.79 -7.16
CA GLY A 84 -0.23 3.48 -6.98
C GLY A 84 0.79 2.35 -6.86
N LEU A 85 1.94 2.46 -7.53
CA LEU A 85 3.01 1.48 -7.43
C LEU A 85 3.57 1.38 -6.00
N PHE A 86 3.90 2.50 -5.38
CA PHE A 86 4.51 2.50 -4.04
C PHE A 86 3.54 2.00 -2.97
N PHE A 87 2.26 2.39 -3.09
CA PHE A 87 1.20 1.86 -2.23
C PHE A 87 1.02 0.35 -2.44
N ALA A 88 0.97 -0.10 -3.69
CA ALA A 88 0.83 -1.52 -4.02
C ALA A 88 2.00 -2.35 -3.51
N LEU A 89 3.25 -1.86 -3.60
CA LEU A 89 4.43 -2.55 -3.10
C LEU A 89 4.34 -2.81 -1.59
N GLY A 90 3.92 -1.81 -0.80
CA GLY A 90 3.70 -2.00 0.63
C GLY A 90 2.62 -3.05 0.92
N GLY A 91 1.47 -2.95 0.24
CA GLY A 91 0.41 -3.95 0.33
C GLY A 91 0.87 -5.36 -0.08
N TYR A 92 1.72 -5.44 -1.10
CA TYR A 92 2.26 -6.71 -1.59
C TYR A 92 3.17 -7.39 -0.56
N MET A 93 4.02 -6.63 0.13
CA MET A 93 4.86 -7.19 1.20
C MET A 93 4.01 -7.79 2.30
N MET A 94 2.92 -7.12 2.69
CA MET A 94 1.97 -7.68 3.66
C MET A 94 1.27 -8.93 3.10
N GLY A 95 0.85 -8.91 1.84
CA GLY A 95 0.25 -10.06 1.17
C GLY A 95 1.18 -11.28 1.11
N MET A 96 2.47 -11.06 0.84
CA MET A 96 3.49 -12.12 0.89
C MET A 96 3.63 -12.71 2.29
N TYR A 97 3.54 -11.90 3.34
CA TYR A 97 3.54 -12.38 4.72
C TYR A 97 2.28 -13.19 5.06
N LEU A 98 1.10 -12.68 4.70
CA LEU A 98 -0.16 -13.39 4.93
C LEU A 98 -0.22 -14.72 4.16
N MET A 99 0.36 -14.79 2.96
CA MET A 99 0.55 -16.03 2.21
C MET A 99 1.39 -17.06 2.99
N ARG A 100 2.44 -16.61 3.68
CA ARG A 100 3.30 -17.47 4.50
C ARG A 100 2.59 -17.98 5.75
N GLN A 101 1.70 -17.17 6.32
CA GLN A 101 0.91 -17.53 7.50
C GLN A 101 -0.11 -18.64 7.22
N ILE A 102 -0.57 -18.81 5.98
CA ILE A 102 -1.45 -19.92 5.60
C ILE A 102 -0.75 -21.27 5.80
N GLY A 103 0.47 -21.41 5.27
CA GLY A 103 1.28 -22.63 5.40
C GLY A 103 0.48 -23.91 5.08
N ARG A 104 0.54 -24.89 5.98
CA ARG A 104 -0.13 -26.20 5.81
C ARG A 104 -1.66 -26.16 5.89
N ASP A 105 -2.26 -25.02 6.24
CA ASP A 105 -3.72 -24.84 6.18
C ASP A 105 -4.21 -24.49 4.77
N GLY A 106 -3.30 -24.33 3.82
CA GLY A 106 -3.61 -24.20 2.40
C GLY A 106 -4.08 -25.52 1.77
N ASN A 107 -4.60 -25.43 0.54
CA ASN A 107 -5.15 -26.57 -0.18
C ASN A 107 -4.11 -27.67 -0.42
N TYR A 108 -2.85 -27.28 -0.65
CA TYR A 108 -1.75 -28.21 -0.94
C TYR A 108 -1.00 -28.70 0.29
N LYS A 109 -1.36 -28.23 1.50
CA LYS A 109 -0.74 -28.61 2.78
C LYS A 109 0.81 -28.50 2.77
N SER A 110 1.32 -27.50 2.06
CA SER A 110 2.74 -27.26 1.85
C SER A 110 3.23 -26.06 2.67
N ASP A 111 4.54 -25.98 2.93
CA ASP A 111 5.15 -24.78 3.51
C ASP A 111 5.32 -23.66 2.46
N LEU A 112 5.15 -24.00 1.17
CA LEU A 112 5.10 -23.05 0.07
C LEU A 112 3.67 -22.50 -0.10
N PRO A 113 3.51 -21.21 -0.47
CA PRO A 113 2.20 -20.67 -0.85
C PRO A 113 1.53 -21.50 -1.94
N ASP A 114 0.20 -21.68 -1.85
CA ASP A 114 -0.56 -22.56 -2.74
C ASP A 114 -0.37 -22.24 -4.24
N PHE A 115 -0.28 -20.95 -4.60
CA PHE A 115 -0.05 -20.55 -5.99
C PHE A 115 1.33 -20.97 -6.52
N MET A 116 2.34 -21.04 -5.64
CA MET A 116 3.70 -21.48 -6.00
C MET A 116 3.72 -22.98 -6.25
N VAL A 117 3.02 -23.75 -5.40
CA VAL A 117 2.84 -25.20 -5.61
C VAL A 117 2.10 -25.47 -6.92
N PHE A 118 1.05 -24.69 -7.20
CA PHE A 118 0.30 -24.78 -8.46
C PHE A 118 1.17 -24.49 -9.70
N LEU A 119 2.13 -23.57 -9.59
CA LEU A 119 3.10 -23.24 -10.64
C LEU A 119 4.35 -24.13 -10.64
N ASP A 120 4.34 -25.24 -9.89
CA ASP A 120 5.41 -26.23 -9.76
C ASP A 120 6.74 -25.70 -9.17
N TRP A 121 6.69 -24.66 -8.34
CA TRP A 121 7.87 -24.19 -7.61
C TRP A 121 8.25 -25.20 -6.51
N LYS A 122 9.55 -25.45 -6.36
CA LYS A 122 10.09 -26.39 -5.36
C LYS A 122 10.64 -25.70 -4.11
N GLU A 123 11.00 -24.43 -4.23
CA GLU A 123 11.58 -23.64 -3.15
C GLU A 123 11.12 -22.17 -3.24
N LEU A 124 11.23 -21.46 -2.12
CA LEU A 124 10.90 -20.03 -2.08
C LEU A 124 11.99 -19.22 -2.76
N PRO A 125 11.64 -18.35 -3.74
CA PRO A 125 12.60 -17.43 -4.31
C PRO A 125 13.15 -16.46 -3.24
N TRP A 126 14.37 -15.99 -3.45
CA TRP A 126 15.12 -15.16 -2.48
C TRP A 126 14.37 -13.92 -1.99
N HIS A 127 13.50 -13.33 -2.82
CA HIS A 127 12.73 -12.14 -2.45
C HIS A 127 11.61 -12.44 -1.45
N TRP A 128 11.29 -13.72 -1.18
CA TRP A 128 10.40 -14.17 -0.12
C TRP A 128 11.11 -14.50 1.19
N THR A 129 12.44 -14.46 1.27
CA THR A 129 13.18 -14.95 2.46
C THR A 129 12.73 -14.29 3.76
N PHE A 130 12.37 -13.01 3.74
CA PHE A 130 11.98 -12.26 4.93
C PHE A 130 10.47 -12.22 5.20
N SER A 131 9.63 -12.72 4.28
CA SER A 131 8.17 -12.68 4.44
C SER A 131 7.64 -13.67 5.47
N GLY A 132 8.50 -14.47 6.12
CA GLY A 132 8.09 -15.28 7.27
C GLY A 132 8.04 -14.53 8.61
N SER A 133 8.69 -13.37 8.71
CA SER A 133 8.76 -12.60 9.97
C SER A 133 7.86 -11.38 9.91
N PHE A 134 6.95 -11.26 10.88
CA PHE A 134 6.04 -10.12 10.99
C PHE A 134 6.80 -8.79 11.11
N VAL A 135 7.80 -8.73 12.00
CA VAL A 135 8.61 -7.52 12.23
C VAL A 135 9.39 -7.13 10.97
N MET A 136 10.01 -8.11 10.29
CA MET A 136 10.72 -7.83 9.04
C MET A 136 9.76 -7.35 7.96
N THR A 137 8.56 -7.91 7.89
CA THR A 137 7.51 -7.48 6.96
C THR A 137 7.13 -6.02 7.21
N LEU A 138 6.88 -5.62 8.47
CA LEU A 138 6.58 -4.23 8.81
C LEU A 138 7.70 -3.26 8.40
N VAL A 139 8.96 -3.66 8.56
CA VAL A 139 10.12 -2.87 8.10
C VAL A 139 10.12 -2.78 6.57
N LEU A 140 9.93 -3.90 5.87
CA LEU A 140 9.97 -3.96 4.40
C LEU A 140 8.80 -3.22 3.74
N ILE A 141 7.62 -3.17 4.36
CA ILE A 141 6.46 -2.40 3.90
C ILE A 141 6.83 -0.91 3.73
N VAL A 142 7.73 -0.38 4.55
CA VAL A 142 8.19 1.00 4.46
C VAL A 142 9.50 1.09 3.66
N ALA A 143 10.46 0.22 3.96
CA ALA A 143 11.79 0.28 3.39
C ALA A 143 11.81 -0.01 1.89
N VAL A 144 11.04 -0.98 1.39
CA VAL A 144 11.05 -1.35 -0.03
C VAL A 144 10.45 -0.24 -0.90
N PRO A 145 9.21 0.24 -0.67
CA PRO A 145 8.68 1.36 -1.44
C PRO A 145 9.52 2.63 -1.26
N GLY A 146 10.03 2.89 -0.04
CA GLY A 146 10.88 4.04 0.25
C GLY A 146 12.20 4.03 -0.51
N LEU A 147 12.88 2.88 -0.58
CA LEU A 147 14.14 2.73 -1.31
C LEU A 147 13.91 2.88 -2.82
N ILE A 148 12.87 2.25 -3.36
CA ILE A 148 12.52 2.37 -4.79
C ILE A 148 12.15 3.82 -5.13
N ALA A 149 11.37 4.49 -4.26
CA ALA A 149 11.03 5.90 -4.40
C ALA A 149 12.27 6.80 -4.35
N LEU A 150 13.22 6.49 -3.46
CA LEU A 150 14.48 7.23 -3.34
C LEU A 150 15.33 7.08 -4.60
N VAL A 151 15.52 5.86 -5.09
CA VAL A 151 16.30 5.61 -6.32
C VAL A 151 15.64 6.31 -7.50
N PHE A 152 14.34 6.12 -7.70
CA PHE A 152 13.59 6.77 -8.77
C PHE A 152 13.66 8.30 -8.66
N GLY A 153 13.35 8.85 -7.49
CA GLY A 153 13.35 10.28 -7.22
C GLY A 153 14.73 10.89 -7.44
N PHE A 154 15.79 10.23 -6.98
CA PHE A 154 17.17 10.67 -7.19
C PHE A 154 17.47 10.87 -8.68
N PHE A 155 17.19 9.87 -9.52
CA PHE A 155 17.44 9.98 -10.96
C PHE A 155 16.52 10.99 -11.65
N ALA A 156 15.23 11.04 -11.26
CA ALA A 156 14.26 11.94 -11.86
C ALA A 156 14.61 13.42 -11.59
N PHE A 157 14.99 13.74 -10.35
CA PHE A 157 15.38 15.10 -9.98
C PHE A 157 16.78 15.46 -10.48
N ARG A 158 17.75 14.52 -10.44
CA ARG A 158 19.10 14.75 -10.97
C ARG A 158 19.08 15.06 -12.47
N SER A 159 18.17 14.41 -13.20
CA SER A 159 17.95 14.62 -14.63
C SER A 159 17.08 15.86 -14.95
N ARG A 160 16.67 16.63 -13.94
CA ARG A 160 15.85 17.85 -14.07
C ARG A 160 14.59 17.65 -14.92
N ILE A 161 13.91 16.51 -14.77
CA ILE A 161 12.68 16.20 -15.49
C ILE A 161 11.58 17.15 -15.01
N LYS A 162 10.84 17.78 -15.94
CA LYS A 162 9.82 18.79 -15.63
C LYS A 162 8.50 18.52 -16.35
N GLY A 163 7.42 19.00 -15.74
CA GLY A 163 6.09 18.99 -16.33
C GLY A 163 5.62 17.60 -16.73
N VAL A 164 5.01 17.50 -17.92
CA VAL A 164 4.35 16.29 -18.43
C VAL A 164 5.29 15.09 -18.54
N TYR A 165 6.58 15.30 -18.81
CA TYR A 165 7.56 14.21 -18.90
C TYR A 165 7.68 13.42 -17.60
N PHE A 166 7.54 14.08 -16.45
CA PHE A 166 7.56 13.41 -15.15
C PHE A 166 6.36 12.47 -15.02
N SER A 167 5.17 12.94 -15.42
CA SER A 167 3.96 12.13 -15.43
C SER A 167 4.10 10.90 -16.34
N ILE A 168 4.62 11.08 -17.57
CA ILE A 168 4.84 9.98 -18.52
C ILE A 168 5.79 8.93 -17.94
N ILE A 169 6.91 9.35 -17.35
CA ILE A 169 7.91 8.42 -16.82
C ILE A 169 7.38 7.68 -15.58
N THR A 170 6.67 8.36 -14.68
CA THR A 170 6.05 7.71 -13.50
C THR A 170 4.95 6.72 -13.90
N GLN A 171 4.20 7.02 -14.95
CA GLN A 171 3.22 6.10 -15.53
C GLN A 171 3.89 4.89 -16.17
N ALA A 172 4.95 5.11 -16.96
CA ALA A 172 5.72 4.04 -17.59
C ALA A 172 6.35 3.11 -16.54
N LEU A 173 6.89 3.65 -15.44
CA LEU A 173 7.39 2.87 -14.32
C LEU A 173 6.31 1.98 -13.71
N THR A 174 5.13 2.55 -13.45
CA THR A 174 3.99 1.81 -12.88
C THR A 174 3.52 0.71 -13.81
N PHE A 175 3.45 0.99 -15.11
CA PHE A 175 3.09 0.00 -16.11
C PHE A 175 4.14 -1.11 -16.22
N ALA A 176 5.44 -0.78 -16.23
CA ALA A 176 6.52 -1.76 -16.24
C ALA A 176 6.48 -2.66 -15.00
N ALA A 177 6.22 -2.07 -13.82
CA ALA A 177 6.05 -2.83 -12.59
C ALA A 177 4.80 -3.73 -12.64
N MET A 178 3.67 -3.24 -13.14
CA MET A 178 2.49 -4.07 -13.37
C MET A 178 2.82 -5.28 -14.25
N LEU A 179 3.48 -5.06 -15.40
CA LEU A 179 3.90 -6.14 -16.29
C LEU A 179 4.82 -7.15 -15.60
N LEU A 180 5.75 -6.69 -14.76
CA LEU A 180 6.62 -7.57 -13.99
C LEU A 180 5.81 -8.43 -13.01
N PHE A 181 4.91 -7.81 -12.25
CA PHE A 181 4.10 -8.49 -11.24
C PHE A 181 3.08 -9.45 -11.83
N PHE A 182 2.62 -9.22 -13.07
CA PHE A 182 1.72 -10.10 -13.82
C PHE A 182 2.40 -11.37 -14.35
N ARG A 183 3.74 -11.41 -14.39
CA ARG A 183 4.48 -12.61 -14.84
C ARG A 183 4.52 -13.67 -13.75
N ASN A 184 3.83 -14.79 -13.97
CA ASN A 184 3.82 -15.94 -13.05
C ASN A 184 5.23 -16.46 -12.69
N GLU A 185 6.18 -16.41 -13.63
CA GLU A 185 7.55 -16.92 -13.43
C GLU A 185 8.41 -16.07 -12.48
N THR A 186 7.96 -14.89 -12.08
CA THR A 186 8.71 -14.03 -11.16
C THR A 186 8.57 -14.44 -9.70
N GLY A 187 7.59 -15.29 -9.38
CA GLY A 187 7.27 -15.69 -8.02
C GLY A 187 6.48 -14.63 -7.24
N PHE A 188 5.91 -13.61 -7.89
CA PHE A 188 4.99 -12.66 -7.25
C PHE A 188 3.52 -13.12 -7.25
N GLY A 189 3.18 -14.23 -7.89
CA GLY A 189 1.79 -14.71 -8.00
C GLY A 189 1.11 -14.33 -9.30
N GLY A 190 1.68 -13.40 -10.08
CA GLY A 190 1.28 -13.15 -11.45
C GLY A 190 -0.21 -12.83 -11.60
N ASN A 191 -0.86 -13.48 -12.54
CA ASN A 191 -2.30 -13.34 -12.78
C ASN A 191 -3.16 -14.09 -11.76
N ASN A 192 -2.57 -14.99 -10.95
CA ASN A 192 -3.28 -15.76 -9.94
C ASN A 192 -3.53 -14.91 -8.67
N GLY A 193 -2.63 -13.98 -8.37
CA GLY A 193 -2.70 -13.11 -7.20
C GLY A 193 -2.51 -13.84 -5.87
N PHE A 194 -2.80 -13.12 -4.78
CA PHE A 194 -2.78 -13.65 -3.41
C PHE A 194 -4.21 -13.82 -2.89
N THR A 195 -4.54 -14.99 -2.36
CA THR A 195 -5.90 -15.39 -1.97
C THR A 195 -5.92 -16.13 -0.61
N ASP A 196 -7.09 -16.53 -0.13
CA ASP A 196 -7.22 -17.46 1.02
C ASP A 196 -6.49 -17.04 2.32
N PHE A 197 -6.40 -15.74 2.61
CA PHE A 197 -5.80 -15.26 3.88
C PHE A 197 -6.67 -15.69 5.07
N LYS A 198 -6.07 -16.42 6.04
CA LYS A 198 -6.80 -16.99 7.19
C LYS A 198 -6.49 -16.34 8.53
N ARG A 199 -5.23 -15.93 8.71
CA ARG A 199 -4.74 -15.35 9.97
C ARG A 199 -3.69 -14.29 9.72
N ILE A 200 -3.53 -13.42 10.71
CA ILE A 200 -2.56 -12.32 10.70
C ILE A 200 -1.30 -12.72 11.47
N LEU A 201 -1.43 -13.44 12.58
CA LEU A 201 -0.32 -13.87 13.41
C LEU A 201 -0.66 -15.27 13.94
N ASP A 202 0.33 -16.16 13.98
CA ASP A 202 0.25 -17.48 14.61
C ASP A 202 0.14 -17.39 16.14
#